data_AF-A0A7C0UP26-F1
#
_entry.id   AF-A0A7C0UP26-F1
#
_cell.length_a   1.000
_cell.length_b   1.000
_cell.length_c   1.000
_cell.angle_alpha   90.00
_cell.angle_beta   90.00
_cell.angle_gamma   90.00
#
_symmetry.space_group_name_H-M   'P 1'
#
loop_
_entity.id
_entity.type
_entity.pdbx_description
1 polymer ?
#
loop_
_entity_poly.entity_id
_entity_poly.type
_entity_poly.pdbx_seq_one_letter_code
_entity_poly.pdbx_strand_id
1 'polypeptide(L)'
;MITLYAIAQRELAKDLLFEIDDEVVTLSVKGIMIAKSASKTYNFSFVEVTDNEFVLAVQMKGYVIYLGLESDEIIDEDAYPELVRALINHLLSSLHNLAREAEKEYQGKADLLLDDNMSAEMKEFFYELLLKHQRGLPIHEQVDVA
;
A
#
# COMPACT_ATOMS: atom_id res chain seq x y z
N MET A 1 -1.22 -18.66 -3.10
CA MET A 1 -2.20 -17.77 -2.46
C MET A 1 -2.02 -17.76 -0.93
N ILE A 2 -2.05 -18.91 -0.26
CA ILE A 2 -1.77 -19.01 1.20
C ILE A 2 -0.43 -18.34 1.58
N THR A 3 0.60 -18.48 0.74
CA THR A 3 1.91 -17.87 0.94
C THR A 3 1.85 -16.34 0.94
N LEU A 4 1.10 -15.73 0.01
CA LEU A 4 0.93 -14.27 -0.06
C LEU A 4 0.20 -13.72 1.18
N TYR A 5 -0.86 -14.40 1.63
CA TYR A 5 -1.55 -14.05 2.88
C TYR A 5 -0.61 -14.12 4.09
N ALA A 6 0.22 -15.18 4.17
CA ALA A 6 1.17 -15.33 5.26
C ALA A 6 2.25 -14.23 5.26
N ILE A 7 2.74 -13.82 4.08
CA ILE A 7 3.70 -12.70 3.95
C ILE A 7 3.03 -11.39 4.37
N ALA A 8 1.82 -11.12 3.88
CA ALA A 8 1.03 -9.95 4.25
C ALA A 8 0.85 -9.85 5.77
N GLN A 9 0.44 -10.93 6.42
CA GLN A 9 0.22 -10.94 7.88
C GLN A 9 1.50 -10.91 8.72
N ARG A 10 2.59 -11.55 8.30
CA ARG A 10 3.80 -11.69 9.14
C ARG A 10 4.84 -10.61 8.91
N GLU A 11 4.94 -10.13 7.69
CA GLU A 11 6.03 -9.22 7.28
C GLU A 11 5.56 -7.79 7.10
N LEU A 12 4.25 -7.57 6.89
CA LEU A 12 3.68 -6.27 6.55
C LEU A 12 2.63 -5.77 7.55
N ALA A 13 1.81 -6.64 8.15
CA ALA A 13 0.87 -6.24 9.20
C ALA A 13 1.62 -5.94 10.51
N LYS A 14 2.04 -4.68 10.68
CA LYS A 14 2.81 -4.20 11.83
C LYS A 14 2.63 -2.71 12.00
N ASP A 15 2.93 -2.26 13.21
CA ASP A 15 3.14 -0.85 13.52
C ASP A 15 4.57 -0.46 13.14
N LEU A 16 4.69 0.69 12.50
CA LEU A 16 5.92 1.28 12.02
C LEU A 16 6.14 2.59 12.76
N LEU A 17 7.30 2.72 13.39
CA LEU A 17 7.67 3.93 14.12
C LEU A 17 8.65 4.73 13.28
N PHE A 18 8.33 5.99 13.04
CA PHE A 18 9.17 6.94 12.31
C PHE A 18 9.41 8.18 13.17
N GLU A 19 10.62 8.73 13.08
CA GLU A 19 10.96 10.02 13.65
C GLU A 19 10.96 11.03 12.50
N ILE A 20 10.06 12.02 12.58
CA ILE A 20 9.81 13.03 11.55
C ILE A 20 9.71 14.38 12.28
N ASP A 21 10.54 15.34 11.89
CA ASP A 21 10.57 16.68 12.52
C ASP A 21 10.65 16.66 14.06
N ASP A 22 11.47 15.75 14.61
CA ASP A 22 11.64 15.49 16.04
C ASP A 22 10.39 14.91 16.77
N GLU A 23 9.35 14.52 16.02
CA GLU A 23 8.14 13.85 16.51
C GLU A 23 8.14 12.36 16.12
N VAL A 24 7.60 11.51 17.00
CA VAL A 24 7.50 10.07 16.75
C VAL A 24 6.10 9.76 16.25
N VAL A 25 6.01 9.35 14.99
CA VAL A 25 4.76 8.98 14.33
C VAL A 25 4.65 7.45 14.26
N THR A 26 3.49 6.91 14.64
CA THR A 26 3.18 5.49 14.48
C THR A 26 2.26 5.28 13.29
N LEU A 27 2.71 4.49 12.31
CA LEU A 27 1.88 4.04 11.20
C LEU A 27 1.57 2.55 11.31
N SER A 28 0.29 2.24 11.46
CA SER A 28 -0.22 0.87 11.46
C SER A 28 -0.63 0.46 10.04
N VAL A 29 -0.13 -0.68 9.56
CA VAL A 29 -0.59 -1.26 8.28
C VAL A 29 -1.91 -2.00 8.47
N LYS A 30 -3.02 -1.42 7.99
CA LYS A 30 -4.39 -1.96 8.12
C LYS A 30 -4.87 -2.73 6.90
N GLY A 31 -4.39 -2.35 5.72
CA GLY A 31 -4.88 -2.89 4.45
C GLY A 31 -3.73 -3.34 3.56
N ILE A 32 -3.86 -4.49 2.90
CA ILE A 32 -2.90 -4.93 1.88
C ILE A 32 -3.66 -5.51 0.71
N MET A 33 -3.45 -4.98 -0.49
CA MET A 33 -3.99 -5.51 -1.74
C MET A 33 -2.88 -5.71 -2.75
N ILE A 34 -2.94 -6.78 -3.52
CA ILE A 34 -2.08 -6.99 -4.69
C ILE A 34 -2.92 -6.98 -5.96
N ALA A 35 -2.42 -6.34 -7.01
CA ALA A 35 -3.03 -6.33 -8.33
C ALA A 35 -1.99 -6.55 -9.42
N LYS A 36 -2.36 -7.19 -10.52
CA LYS A 36 -1.49 -7.30 -11.72
C LYS A 36 -1.41 -5.96 -12.42
N SER A 37 -0.20 -5.57 -12.81
CA SER A 37 0.08 -4.43 -13.67
C SER A 37 0.69 -4.91 -14.98
N ALA A 38 0.32 -4.25 -16.08
CA ALA A 38 1.01 -4.43 -17.36
C ALA A 38 2.44 -3.88 -17.33
N SER A 39 2.70 -2.91 -16.45
CA SER A 39 4.02 -2.31 -16.30
C SER A 39 4.90 -3.09 -15.32
N LYS A 40 6.17 -3.26 -15.70
CA LYS A 40 7.23 -3.81 -14.84
C LYS A 40 8.12 -2.73 -14.23
N THR A 41 7.85 -1.45 -14.53
CA THR A 41 8.61 -0.34 -13.98
C THR A 41 8.39 -0.22 -12.48
N TYR A 42 9.43 0.25 -11.79
CA TYR A 42 9.29 0.67 -10.41
C TYR A 42 8.61 2.03 -10.38
N ASN A 43 7.52 2.15 -9.63
CA ASN A 43 6.85 3.42 -9.37
C ASN A 43 6.16 3.35 -8.01
N PHE A 44 5.85 4.51 -7.43
CA PHE A 44 5.00 4.58 -6.25
C PHE A 44 4.04 5.77 -6.34
N SER A 45 2.92 5.69 -5.64
CA SER A 45 2.03 6.81 -5.39
C SER A 45 1.58 6.77 -3.93
N PHE A 46 1.44 7.93 -3.33
CA PHE A 46 0.94 8.11 -1.98
C PHE A 46 -0.36 8.91 -2.07
N VAL A 47 -1.42 8.44 -1.44
CA VAL A 47 -2.75 9.02 -1.51
C VAL A 47 -3.29 9.16 -0.10
N GLU A 48 -3.73 10.35 0.26
CA GLU A 48 -4.49 10.58 1.48
C GLU A 48 -5.95 10.14 1.27
N VAL A 49 -6.48 9.37 2.20
CA VAL A 49 -7.88 8.92 2.24
C VAL A 49 -8.67 9.77 3.22
N THR A 50 -8.07 10.04 4.38
CA THR A 50 -8.54 10.96 5.43
C THR A 50 -7.31 11.62 6.08
N ASP A 51 -7.51 12.57 6.99
CA ASP A 51 -6.44 13.28 7.72
C ASP A 51 -5.41 12.36 8.43
N ASN A 52 -5.76 11.10 8.70
CA ASN A 52 -4.87 10.13 9.35
C ASN A 52 -4.78 8.78 8.62
N GLU A 53 -5.42 8.64 7.45
CA GLU A 53 -5.41 7.40 6.66
C GLU A 53 -4.80 7.62 5.29
N PHE A 54 -3.89 6.73 4.92
CA PHE A 54 -3.11 6.87 3.70
C PHE A 54 -3.05 5.56 2.93
N VAL A 55 -2.86 5.66 1.62
CA VAL A 55 -2.56 4.52 0.76
C VAL A 55 -1.26 4.74 0.02
N LEU A 56 -0.28 3.88 0.32
CA LEU A 56 0.94 3.75 -0.45
C LEU A 56 0.75 2.64 -1.50
N ALA A 57 0.70 3.01 -2.78
CA ALA A 57 0.73 2.06 -3.88
C ALA A 57 2.17 1.94 -4.41
N VAL A 58 2.71 0.72 -4.43
CA VAL A 58 4.04 0.43 -4.96
C VAL A 58 3.93 -0.50 -6.14
N GLN A 59 4.30 -0.01 -7.31
CA GLN A 59 4.38 -0.81 -8.53
C GLN A 59 5.77 -1.42 -8.68
N MET A 60 5.82 -2.74 -8.83
CA MET A 60 7.06 -3.45 -9.15
C MET A 60 6.75 -4.82 -9.78
N LYS A 61 7.64 -5.28 -10.66
CA LYS A 61 7.62 -6.65 -11.22
C LYS A 61 6.28 -7.10 -11.83
N GLY A 62 5.52 -6.19 -12.43
CA GLY A 62 4.22 -6.54 -13.02
C GLY A 62 3.08 -6.61 -12.00
N TYR A 63 3.28 -6.02 -10.82
CA TYR A 63 2.28 -5.91 -9.77
C TYR A 63 2.19 -4.48 -9.25
N VAL A 64 1.03 -4.09 -8.75
CA VAL A 64 0.85 -2.98 -7.81
C VAL A 64 0.47 -3.56 -6.46
N ILE A 65 1.20 -3.18 -5.42
CA ILE A 65 0.91 -3.54 -4.03
C ILE A 65 0.40 -2.26 -3.35
N TYR A 66 -0.82 -2.30 -2.85
CA TYR A 66 -1.42 -1.21 -2.09
C TYR A 66 -1.32 -1.52 -0.60
N LEU A 67 -0.86 -0.55 0.16
CA LEU A 67 -0.77 -0.59 1.62
C LEU A 67 -1.66 0.50 2.19
N GLY A 68 -2.64 0.12 2.99
CA GLY A 68 -3.50 1.01 3.75
C GLY A 68 -2.85 1.24 5.11
N LEU A 69 -2.60 2.49 5.43
CA LEU A 69 -1.85 2.94 6.60
C LEU A 69 -2.78 3.84 7.43
N GLU A 70 -2.81 3.61 8.73
CA GLU A 70 -3.48 4.49 9.70
C GLU A 70 -2.41 5.07 10.62
N SER A 71 -2.44 6.39 10.78
CA SER A 71 -1.58 7.14 11.70
C SER A 71 -2.28 7.37 13.04
N ASP A 72 -1.50 7.33 14.12
CA ASP A 72 -1.96 7.72 15.46
C ASP A 72 -2.16 9.24 15.61
N GLU A 73 -1.51 10.03 14.76
CA GLU A 73 -1.60 11.49 14.71
C GLU A 73 -1.86 12.01 13.28
N ILE A 74 -2.37 13.24 13.17
CA ILE A 74 -2.50 13.92 11.88
C ILE A 74 -1.10 14.36 11.44
N ILE A 75 -0.71 13.97 10.23
CA ILE A 75 0.62 14.25 9.69
C ILE A 75 0.52 15.49 8.78
N ASP A 76 1.45 16.44 8.94
CA ASP A 76 1.53 17.59 8.05
C ASP A 76 1.90 17.14 6.62
N GLU A 77 1.24 17.70 5.60
CA GLU A 77 1.53 17.43 4.19
C GLU A 77 3.01 17.70 3.85
N ASP A 78 3.64 18.70 4.50
CA ASP A 78 5.05 19.04 4.32
C ASP A 78 5.99 17.87 4.72
N ALA A 79 5.54 16.98 5.61
CA ALA A 79 6.27 15.80 6.05
C ALA A 79 6.07 14.57 5.15
N TYR A 80 5.09 14.57 4.24
CA TYR A 80 4.78 13.41 3.39
C TYR A 80 5.99 12.92 2.56
N PRO A 81 6.81 13.78 1.95
CA PRO A 81 7.96 13.31 1.17
C PRO A 81 8.99 12.53 2.00
N GLU A 82 9.23 12.96 3.24
CA GLU A 82 10.13 12.28 4.17
C GLU A 82 9.53 10.96 4.64
N LEU A 83 8.25 10.97 5.01
CA LEU A 83 7.52 9.80 5.44
C LEU A 83 7.50 8.70 4.37
N VAL A 84 7.16 9.06 3.13
CA VAL A 84 7.13 8.11 2.00
C VAL A 84 8.51 7.50 1.76
N ARG A 85 9.58 8.30 1.87
CA ARG A 85 10.95 7.79 1.75
C ARG A 85 11.26 6.79 2.86
N ALA A 86 10.89 7.09 4.11
CA ALA A 86 11.10 6.20 5.24
C ALA A 86 10.32 4.89 5.09
N LEU A 87 9.04 4.97 4.71
CA LEU A 87 8.17 3.83 4.42
C LEU A 87 8.74 2.92 3.34
N ILE A 88 9.12 3.49 2.18
CA ILE A 88 9.68 2.71 1.07
C ILE A 88 10.96 2.01 1.53
N ASN A 89 11.88 2.72 2.16
CA ASN A 89 13.14 2.13 2.62
C ASN A 89 12.91 0.97 3.61
N HIS A 90 11.95 1.13 4.52
CA HIS A 90 11.61 0.11 5.51
C HIS A 90 10.92 -1.11 4.88
N LEU A 91 10.00 -0.89 3.94
CA LEU A 91 9.12 -1.92 3.41
C LEU A 91 9.63 -2.60 2.13
N LEU A 92 10.63 -2.02 1.45
CA LEU A 92 11.08 -2.46 0.13
C LEU A 92 11.41 -3.96 0.08
N SER A 93 12.07 -4.48 1.12
CA SER A 93 12.46 -5.89 1.16
C SER A 93 11.24 -6.82 1.27
N SER A 94 10.29 -6.50 2.15
CA SER A 94 9.03 -7.25 2.29
C SER A 94 8.17 -7.17 1.02
N LEU A 95 8.09 -6.00 0.40
CA LEU A 95 7.38 -5.80 -0.87
C LEU A 95 8.01 -6.59 -2.02
N HIS A 96 9.34 -6.61 -2.11
CA HIS A 96 10.05 -7.42 -3.10
C HIS A 96 9.83 -8.91 -2.89
N ASN A 97 9.78 -9.38 -1.64
CA ASN A 97 9.47 -10.77 -1.32
C ASN A 97 8.05 -11.12 -1.75
N LEU A 98 7.07 -10.29 -1.40
CA LEU A 98 5.67 -10.47 -1.78
C LEU A 98 5.51 -10.53 -3.31
N ALA A 99 6.09 -9.59 -4.04
CA ALA A 99 6.04 -9.58 -5.50
C ALA A 99 6.72 -10.81 -6.13
N ARG A 100 7.86 -11.24 -5.58
CA ARG A 100 8.57 -12.45 -6.06
C ARG A 100 7.76 -13.71 -5.84
N GLU A 101 7.09 -13.86 -4.70
CA GLU A 101 6.21 -15.02 -4.49
C GLU A 101 4.98 -14.93 -5.38
N ALA A 102 4.45 -13.73 -5.62
CA ALA A 102 3.33 -13.55 -6.56
C ALA A 102 3.69 -14.00 -7.99
N GLU A 103 4.91 -13.74 -8.48
CA GLU A 103 5.38 -14.23 -9.80
C GLU A 103 5.27 -15.76 -9.96
N LYS A 104 5.36 -16.53 -8.88
CA LYS A 104 5.35 -18.00 -8.92
C LYS A 104 3.95 -18.59 -8.91
N GLU A 105 3.05 -18.03 -8.09
CA GLU A 105 1.78 -18.66 -7.75
C GLU A 105 0.54 -17.81 -8.02
N TYR A 106 0.67 -16.50 -8.29
CA TYR A 106 -0.48 -15.60 -8.39
C TYR A 106 -1.10 -15.57 -9.79
N GLN A 107 -2.30 -16.16 -9.90
CA GLN A 107 -3.06 -16.19 -11.15
C GLN A 107 -4.18 -15.14 -11.22
N GLY A 108 -4.52 -14.51 -10.10
CA GLY A 108 -5.59 -13.51 -10.01
C GLY A 108 -5.32 -12.21 -10.77
N LYS A 109 -6.32 -11.33 -10.81
CA LYS A 109 -6.19 -9.97 -11.33
C LYS A 109 -5.89 -8.97 -10.22
N ALA A 110 -6.65 -9.03 -9.14
CA ALA A 110 -6.39 -8.31 -7.91
C ALA A 110 -7.08 -9.05 -6.75
N ASP A 111 -6.44 -9.05 -5.58
CA ASP A 111 -6.93 -9.70 -4.37
C ASP A 111 -6.52 -8.89 -3.12
N LEU A 112 -7.45 -8.79 -2.18
CA LEU A 112 -7.21 -8.26 -0.84
C LEU A 112 -6.53 -9.33 0.02
N LEU A 113 -5.33 -9.02 0.50
CA LEU A 113 -4.48 -9.89 1.31
C LEU A 113 -4.62 -9.62 2.82
N LEU A 114 -4.98 -8.40 3.21
CA LEU A 114 -5.20 -8.00 4.59
C LEU A 114 -6.35 -6.98 4.67
N ASP A 115 -7.23 -7.20 5.64
CA ASP A 115 -8.19 -6.23 6.17
C ASP A 115 -8.12 -6.37 7.70
N ASP A 116 -7.30 -5.52 8.31
CA ASP A 116 -7.10 -5.48 9.75
C ASP A 116 -7.78 -4.24 10.33
N ASN A 117 -9.10 -4.33 10.48
CA ASN A 117 -9.93 -3.27 11.04
C ASN A 117 -9.78 -1.91 10.32
N MET A 118 -9.71 -1.94 8.98
CA MET A 118 -9.76 -0.71 8.18
C MET A 118 -11.05 0.08 8.49
N SER A 119 -10.98 1.41 8.45
CA SER A 119 -12.15 2.31 8.55
C SER A 119 -13.16 2.05 7.42
N ALA A 120 -14.31 2.75 7.47
CA ALA A 120 -15.28 2.66 6.39
C ALA A 120 -14.73 3.28 5.10
N GLU A 121 -14.04 4.41 5.23
CA GLU A 121 -13.43 5.21 4.18
C GLU A 121 -12.31 4.42 3.48
N MET A 122 -11.39 3.84 4.25
CA MET A 122 -10.32 3.02 3.70
C MET A 122 -10.85 1.74 3.04
N LYS A 123 -11.88 1.10 3.61
CA LYS A 123 -12.55 -0.04 2.96
C LYS A 123 -13.13 0.36 1.62
N GLU A 124 -13.91 1.43 1.57
CA GLU A 124 -14.50 1.93 0.34
C GLU A 124 -13.42 2.14 -0.74
N PHE A 125 -12.35 2.85 -0.39
CA PHE A 125 -11.20 3.08 -1.28
C PHE A 125 -10.60 1.78 -1.82
N PHE A 126 -10.31 0.80 -0.95
CA PHE A 126 -9.73 -0.49 -1.35
C PHE A 126 -10.69 -1.32 -2.22
N TYR A 127 -11.98 -1.36 -1.88
CA TYR A 127 -12.97 -2.11 -2.65
C TYR A 127 -13.20 -1.49 -4.03
N GLU A 128 -13.19 -0.16 -4.14
CA GLU A 128 -13.23 0.50 -5.44
C GLU A 128 -12.03 0.12 -6.31
N LEU A 129 -10.81 0.20 -5.76
CA LEU A 129 -9.60 -0.19 -6.47
C LEU A 129 -9.62 -1.66 -6.91
N LEU A 130 -10.04 -2.55 -6.01
CA LEU A 130 -10.19 -3.97 -6.30
C LEU A 130 -11.13 -4.20 -7.49
N LEU A 131 -12.30 -3.55 -7.47
CA LEU A 131 -13.28 -3.65 -8.55
C LEU A 131 -12.74 -3.09 -9.87
N LYS A 132 -12.05 -1.94 -9.83
CA LYS A 132 -11.43 -1.34 -11.02
C LYS A 132 -10.41 -2.29 -11.64
N HIS A 133 -9.49 -2.86 -10.85
CA HIS A 133 -8.52 -3.84 -11.32
C HIS A 133 -9.15 -5.12 -11.88
N GLN A 134 -10.14 -5.68 -11.19
CA GLN A 134 -10.84 -6.88 -11.65
C GLN A 134 -11.53 -6.67 -13.01
N ARG A 135 -12.06 -5.46 -13.23
CA ARG A 135 -12.72 -5.03 -14.47
C ARG A 135 -11.74 -4.51 -15.53
N GLY A 136 -10.46 -4.31 -15.21
CA GLY A 136 -9.47 -3.73 -16.11
C GLY A 136 -9.75 -2.26 -16.43
N LEU A 137 -10.37 -1.54 -15.50
CA LEU A 137 -10.65 -0.11 -15.63
C LEU A 137 -9.41 0.71 -15.24
N PRO A 138 -9.26 1.93 -15.78
CA PRO A 138 -8.22 2.85 -15.34
C PRO A 138 -8.29 3.08 -13.83
N ILE A 139 -7.11 3.10 -13.19
CA ILE A 139 -6.97 3.31 -11.75
C ILE A 139 -6.76 4.80 -11.41
N HIS A 140 -6.42 5.62 -12.41
CA HIS A 140 -6.14 7.05 -12.26
C HIS A 140 -7.32 7.94 -12.63
N GLU A 141 -7.66 8.86 -11.74
CA GLU A 141 -7.45 10.27 -12.04
C GLU A 141 -6.04 10.61 -11.54
N GLN A 142 -5.12 10.99 -12.42
CA GLN A 142 -3.77 11.43 -12.04
C GLN A 142 -3.90 12.82 -11.43
N VAL A 143 -3.68 12.96 -10.12
CA VAL A 143 -3.24 14.25 -9.61
C VAL A 143 -1.74 14.30 -9.88
N ASP A 144 -1.36 15.04 -10.93
CA ASP A 144 0.00 15.50 -11.11
C ASP A 144 0.39 16.31 -9.86
N VAL A 145 1.35 15.83 -9.08
CA VAL A 145 2.04 16.68 -8.11
C VAL A 145 3.02 17.52 -8.94
N ALA A 146 2.62 18.76 -9.24
CA ALA A 146 3.42 19.76 -9.95
C ALA A 146 4.26 20.59 -8.98
#